data_AF-A0A059WZ43-F1
#
_entry.id   AF-A0A059WZ43-F1
#
_cell.length_a   1.000
_cell.length_b   1.000
_cell.length_c   1.000
_cell.angle_alpha   90.00
_cell.angle_beta   90.00
_cell.angle_gamma   90.00
#
_symmetry.space_group_name_H-M   'P 1'
#
loop_
_entity.id
_entity.type
_entity.pdbx_description
1 polymer ?
#
loop_
_entity_poly.entity_id
_entity_poly.type
_entity_poly.pdbx_seq_one_letter_code
_entity_poly.pdbx_strand_id
1 'polypeptide(L)'
;QVIADGPNTDQGELALGRNVLVAFMPWNGYNFEDAIMISEKVVKEDIYTSIHIDEFEIGARDTKLGPEEITRDIPNVSEEALRNLGPDGVVRVGAEVKPGDILVGKITPKSETELAPEERLLRAIFGEKAADVKDTSLTVPSGTYGIVMDVKVSSRHEVSREKLTPSETKRQLKSITEDNRKKKEELTEQLTDSLSNILLGE
;
A
#
# COMPACT_ATOMS: atom_id res chain seq x y z
N GLN A 1 -37.88 5.81 -2.84
CA GLN A 1 -37.03 5.73 -4.05
C GLN A 1 -35.64 5.35 -3.59
N VAL A 2 -35.01 4.38 -4.24
CA VAL A 2 -33.63 3.97 -3.93
C VAL A 2 -32.69 5.05 -4.41
N ILE A 3 -31.73 5.43 -3.58
CA ILE A 3 -30.77 6.53 -3.85
C ILE A 3 -29.48 5.98 -4.45
N ALA A 4 -29.03 4.80 -4.02
CA ALA A 4 -27.87 4.10 -4.54
C ALA A 4 -28.03 2.59 -4.28
N ASP A 5 -27.45 1.76 -5.15
CA ASP A 5 -27.37 0.32 -4.98
C ASP A 5 -26.10 -0.08 -4.22
N GLY A 6 -26.20 -1.14 -3.42
CA GLY A 6 -25.09 -1.76 -2.73
C GLY A 6 -24.52 -2.97 -3.48
N PRO A 7 -23.58 -3.71 -2.88
CA PRO A 7 -23.13 -4.99 -3.44
C PRO A 7 -24.32 -5.94 -3.59
N ASN A 8 -24.36 -6.67 -4.72
CA ASN A 8 -25.41 -7.64 -5.06
C ASN A 8 -26.85 -7.07 -5.09
N THR A 9 -27.01 -5.80 -5.47
CA THR A 9 -28.32 -5.15 -5.65
C THR A 9 -28.36 -4.46 -7.00
N ASP A 10 -29.50 -4.50 -7.70
CA ASP A 10 -29.76 -3.78 -8.95
C ASP A 10 -31.14 -3.13 -8.91
N GLN A 11 -31.20 -1.80 -9.03
CA GLN A 11 -32.44 -1.00 -9.00
C GLN A 11 -33.29 -1.24 -7.74
N GLY A 12 -32.66 -1.50 -6.60
CA GLY A 12 -33.34 -1.81 -5.34
C GLY A 12 -33.80 -3.26 -5.17
N GLU A 13 -33.52 -4.14 -6.13
CA GLU A 13 -33.79 -5.58 -6.04
C GLU A 13 -32.52 -6.38 -5.78
N LEU A 14 -32.64 -7.50 -5.09
CA LEU A 14 -31.53 -8.38 -4.77
C LEU A 14 -31.05 -9.13 -6.03
N ALA A 15 -29.77 -8.96 -6.38
CA ALA A 15 -29.14 -9.55 -7.55
C ALA A 15 -27.85 -10.31 -7.14
N LEU A 16 -28.00 -11.54 -6.65
CA LEU A 16 -26.89 -12.38 -6.16
C LEU A 16 -25.99 -12.93 -7.27
N GLY A 17 -26.42 -12.84 -8.53
CA GLY A 17 -25.68 -13.42 -9.65
C GLY A 17 -26.24 -12.97 -11.01
N ARG A 18 -25.84 -13.67 -12.06
CA ARG A 18 -26.22 -13.36 -13.44
C ARG A 18 -27.00 -14.51 -14.06
N ASN A 19 -28.07 -14.16 -14.76
CA ASN A 19 -28.80 -15.08 -15.62
C ASN A 19 -27.96 -15.39 -16.86
N VAL A 20 -27.81 -16.68 -17.17
CA VAL A 20 -27.05 -17.15 -18.34
C VAL A 20 -27.93 -18.06 -19.20
N LEU A 21 -27.65 -18.07 -20.51
CA LEU A 21 -28.32 -19.00 -21.43
C LEU A 21 -27.70 -20.39 -21.26
N VAL A 22 -28.54 -21.37 -20.91
CA VAL A 22 -28.12 -22.75 -20.64
C VAL A 22 -28.72 -23.68 -21.69
N ALA A 23 -27.89 -24.58 -22.23
CA ALA A 23 -28.33 -25.67 -23.09
C ALA A 23 -28.19 -27.00 -22.35
N PHE A 24 -29.28 -27.76 -22.24
CA PHE A 24 -29.28 -29.10 -21.66
C PHE A 24 -28.98 -30.14 -22.75
N MET A 25 -27.69 -30.44 -22.93
CA MET A 25 -27.23 -31.47 -23.86
C MET A 25 -25.92 -32.09 -23.38
N PRO A 26 -25.65 -33.38 -23.66
CA PRO A 26 -24.32 -33.94 -23.45
C PRO A 26 -23.32 -33.28 -24.41
N TRP A 27 -22.14 -32.90 -23.91
CA TRP A 27 -21.10 -32.29 -24.73
C TRP A 27 -19.76 -32.99 -24.54
N ASN A 28 -19.48 -33.98 -25.40
CA ASN A 28 -18.20 -34.72 -25.46
C ASN A 28 -17.66 -35.22 -24.10
N GLY A 29 -18.54 -35.49 -23.14
CA GLY A 29 -18.17 -35.94 -21.79
C GLY A 29 -17.60 -34.87 -20.86
N TYR A 30 -17.49 -33.61 -21.29
CA TYR A 30 -17.00 -32.51 -20.45
C TYR A 30 -18.00 -32.06 -19.38
N ASN A 31 -19.28 -32.39 -19.56
CA ASN A 31 -20.33 -32.20 -18.56
C ASN A 31 -20.75 -33.54 -17.92
N PHE A 32 -19.78 -34.43 -17.69
CA PHE A 32 -20.00 -35.69 -16.99
C PHE A 32 -20.23 -35.45 -15.49
N GLU A 33 -21.13 -36.23 -14.89
CA GLU A 33 -21.61 -36.04 -13.51
C GLU A 33 -22.11 -34.61 -13.27
N ASP A 34 -21.42 -33.86 -12.40
CA ASP A 34 -21.78 -32.50 -12.00
C ASP A 34 -20.87 -31.44 -12.64
N ALA A 35 -20.06 -31.82 -13.64
CA ALA A 35 -19.18 -30.88 -14.33
C ALA A 35 -19.99 -29.90 -15.20
N ILE A 36 -19.63 -28.62 -15.11
CA ILE A 36 -20.26 -27.55 -15.88
C ILE A 36 -19.29 -27.09 -16.98
N MET A 37 -19.75 -27.13 -18.22
CA MET A 37 -19.06 -26.49 -19.32
C MET A 37 -19.46 -25.01 -19.42
N ILE A 38 -18.47 -24.13 -19.42
CA ILE A 38 -18.67 -22.68 -19.50
C ILE A 38 -18.13 -22.19 -20.85
N SER A 39 -18.88 -21.30 -21.50
CA SER A 39 -18.41 -20.63 -22.71
C SER A 39 -17.30 -19.63 -22.39
N GLU A 40 -16.27 -19.54 -23.23
CA GLU A 40 -15.23 -18.51 -23.15
C GLU A 40 -15.80 -17.07 -23.09
N LYS A 41 -17.01 -16.87 -23.66
CA LYS A 41 -17.74 -15.60 -23.59
C LYS A 41 -17.94 -15.13 -22.15
N VAL A 42 -18.19 -16.04 -21.21
CA VAL A 42 -18.41 -15.71 -19.79
C VAL A 42 -17.17 -15.07 -19.16
N VAL A 43 -15.97 -15.52 -19.56
CA VAL A 43 -14.69 -14.96 -19.10
C VAL A 43 -14.42 -13.64 -19.79
N LYS A 44 -14.65 -13.53 -21.11
CA LYS A 44 -14.43 -12.30 -21.88
C LYS A 44 -15.31 -11.13 -21.44
N GLU A 45 -16.51 -11.42 -20.95
CA GLU A 45 -17.47 -10.43 -20.48
C GLU A 45 -17.41 -10.20 -18.96
N ASP A 46 -16.44 -10.79 -18.25
CA ASP A 46 -16.25 -10.65 -16.80
C ASP A 46 -17.52 -10.92 -15.97
N ILE A 47 -18.39 -11.83 -16.44
CA ILE A 47 -19.74 -12.04 -15.88
C ILE A 47 -19.69 -12.49 -14.42
N TYR A 48 -18.71 -13.32 -14.08
CA TYR A 48 -18.51 -13.87 -12.75
C TYR A 48 -17.20 -13.39 -12.10
N THR A 49 -16.65 -12.28 -12.57
CA THR A 49 -15.45 -11.68 -11.97
C THR A 49 -15.85 -10.99 -10.66
N SER A 50 -15.17 -11.34 -9.55
CA SER A 50 -15.42 -10.81 -8.21
C SER A 50 -14.23 -10.00 -7.70
N ILE A 51 -14.51 -9.05 -6.80
CA ILE A 51 -13.51 -8.24 -6.11
C ILE A 51 -13.30 -8.83 -4.73
N HIS A 52 -12.05 -9.19 -4.43
CA HIS A 52 -11.62 -9.65 -3.11
C HIS A 52 -10.69 -8.61 -2.48
N ILE A 53 -10.92 -8.29 -1.21
CA ILE A 53 -10.12 -7.32 -0.46
C ILE A 53 -9.57 -8.06 0.76
N ASP A 54 -8.26 -8.25 0.79
CA ASP A 54 -7.54 -8.87 1.90
C ASP A 54 -6.76 -7.81 2.68
N GLU A 55 -6.79 -7.91 4.01
CA GLU A 55 -6.07 -7.03 4.92
C GLU A 55 -4.87 -7.76 5.50
N PHE A 56 -3.69 -7.15 5.39
CA PHE A 56 -2.45 -7.65 5.98
C PHE A 56 -1.95 -6.68 7.04
N GLU A 57 -1.68 -7.18 8.24
CA GLU A 57 -1.20 -6.37 9.36
C GLU A 57 0.16 -6.86 9.82
N ILE A 58 1.07 -5.91 10.08
CA ILE A 58 2.33 -6.16 10.76
C ILE A 58 2.61 -5.03 11.75
N GLY A 59 3.13 -5.38 12.91
CA GLY A 59 3.56 -4.43 13.93
C GLY A 59 5.03 -4.63 14.28
N ALA A 60 5.73 -3.52 14.49
CA ALA A 60 7.03 -3.48 15.15
C ALA A 60 6.85 -3.56 16.67
N ARG A 61 7.63 -4.42 17.32
CA ARG A 61 7.58 -4.63 18.78
C ARG A 61 8.96 -4.47 19.39
N ASP A 62 9.00 -4.06 20.65
CA ASP A 62 10.24 -4.08 21.43
C ASP A 62 10.60 -5.50 21.83
N THR A 63 11.75 -5.97 21.39
CA THR A 63 12.31 -7.26 21.81
C THR A 63 13.38 -7.04 22.89
N LYS A 64 13.81 -8.13 23.54
CA LYS A 64 14.90 -8.06 24.55
C LYS A 64 16.24 -7.63 23.96
N LEU A 65 16.44 -7.85 22.67
CA LEU A 65 17.69 -7.56 21.95
C LEU A 65 17.68 -6.15 21.35
N GLY A 66 16.51 -5.51 21.26
CA GLY A 66 16.32 -4.16 20.75
C GLY A 66 14.93 -3.97 20.14
N PRO A 67 14.56 -2.72 19.79
CA PRO A 67 13.32 -2.43 19.07
C PRO A 67 13.37 -3.03 17.67
N GLU A 68 12.26 -3.60 17.20
CA GLU A 68 12.07 -3.85 15.77
C GLU A 68 11.81 -2.52 15.06
N GLU A 69 12.35 -2.35 13.86
CA GLU A 69 12.20 -1.13 13.08
C GLU A 69 11.55 -1.41 11.74
N ILE A 70 10.71 -0.48 11.28
CA ILE A 70 10.14 -0.50 9.93
C ILE A 70 11.03 0.38 9.07
N THR A 71 11.67 -0.20 8.07
CA THR A 71 12.62 0.50 7.20
C THR A 71 12.69 -0.17 5.83
N ARG A 72 13.10 0.60 4.83
CA ARG A 72 13.44 0.09 3.50
C ARG A 72 14.81 -0.59 3.47
N ASP A 73 15.68 -0.33 4.46
CA ASP A 73 17.02 -0.90 4.53
C ASP A 73 16.99 -2.32 5.09
N ILE A 74 16.75 -3.30 4.21
CA ILE A 74 16.61 -4.71 4.55
C ILE A 74 17.82 -5.48 4.01
N PRO A 75 18.55 -6.24 4.83
CA PRO A 75 19.70 -7.00 4.37
C PRO A 75 19.29 -8.13 3.42
N ASN A 76 20.15 -8.46 2.45
CA ASN A 76 20.00 -9.59 1.53
C ASN A 76 18.77 -9.54 0.59
N VAL A 77 18.17 -8.36 0.41
CA VAL A 77 17.05 -8.15 -0.51
C VAL A 77 17.54 -7.46 -1.79
N SER A 78 16.98 -7.83 -2.94
CA SER A 78 17.30 -7.19 -4.22
C SER A 78 16.65 -5.80 -4.35
N GLU A 79 17.29 -4.88 -5.06
CA GLU A 79 16.73 -3.55 -5.38
C GLU A 79 15.39 -3.64 -6.13
N GLU A 80 15.17 -4.72 -6.88
CA GLU A 80 13.91 -4.95 -7.59
C GLU A 80 12.74 -5.17 -6.61
N ALA A 81 12.96 -5.92 -5.52
CA ALA A 81 11.96 -6.12 -4.48
C ALA A 81 11.72 -4.83 -3.66
N LEU A 82 12.74 -3.98 -3.52
CA LEU A 82 12.65 -2.68 -2.85
C LEU A 82 12.01 -1.57 -3.70
N ARG A 83 11.76 -1.82 -4.99
CA ARG A 83 11.24 -0.82 -5.93
C ARG A 83 9.86 -0.29 -5.54
N ASN A 84 9.05 -1.10 -4.88
CA ASN A 84 7.69 -0.75 -4.47
C ASN A 84 7.62 -0.11 -3.07
N LEU A 85 8.70 -0.22 -2.28
CA LEU A 85 8.82 0.33 -0.94
C LEU A 85 9.18 1.82 -0.98
N GLY A 86 8.42 2.61 -0.21
CA GLY A 86 8.71 4.00 0.07
C GLY A 86 9.91 4.18 0.99
N PRO A 87 10.36 5.43 1.21
CA PRO A 87 11.44 5.75 2.15
C PRO A 87 11.13 5.34 3.60
N ASP A 88 9.85 5.24 3.93
CA ASP A 88 9.30 4.82 5.22
C ASP A 88 9.24 3.29 5.40
N GLY A 89 9.68 2.51 4.41
CA GLY A 89 9.64 1.05 4.47
C GLY A 89 8.24 0.48 4.28
N VAL A 90 7.30 1.25 3.70
CA VAL A 90 5.93 0.80 3.41
C VAL A 90 5.65 0.86 1.91
N VAL A 91 4.90 -0.10 1.40
CA VAL A 91 4.51 -0.14 -0.02
C VAL A 91 3.66 1.08 -0.41
N ARG A 92 3.86 1.59 -1.62
CA ARG A 92 3.03 2.68 -2.16
C ARG A 92 1.60 2.21 -2.47
N VAL A 93 0.62 3.06 -2.19
CA VAL A 93 -0.76 2.88 -2.67
C VAL A 93 -0.78 2.88 -4.20
N GLY A 94 -1.52 1.95 -4.80
CA GLY A 94 -1.59 1.73 -6.24
C GLY A 94 -0.44 0.89 -6.82
N ALA A 95 0.43 0.30 -5.99
CA ALA A 95 1.39 -0.68 -6.47
C ALA A 95 0.69 -1.99 -6.84
N GLU A 96 0.97 -2.50 -8.03
CA GLU A 96 0.73 -3.91 -8.38
C GLU A 96 1.76 -4.78 -7.66
N VAL A 97 1.27 -5.77 -6.93
CA VAL A 97 2.10 -6.66 -6.11
C VAL A 97 1.94 -8.12 -6.55
N LYS A 98 3.04 -8.84 -6.49
CA LYS A 98 3.13 -10.27 -6.80
C LYS A 98 3.53 -11.07 -5.57
N PRO A 99 3.31 -12.40 -5.57
CA PRO A 99 3.80 -13.27 -4.52
C PRO A 99 5.30 -13.06 -4.27
N GLY A 100 5.66 -12.83 -3.01
CA GLY A 100 7.06 -12.58 -2.60
C GLY A 100 7.48 -11.11 -2.60
N ASP A 101 6.67 -10.19 -3.14
CA ASP A 101 6.94 -8.75 -2.98
C ASP A 101 6.77 -8.33 -1.52
N ILE A 102 7.57 -7.35 -1.09
CA ILE A 102 7.55 -6.83 0.28
C ILE A 102 6.50 -5.72 0.38
N LEU A 103 5.51 -5.92 1.26
CA LEU A 103 4.48 -4.92 1.57
C LEU A 103 4.98 -3.93 2.63
N VAL A 104 5.65 -4.44 3.66
CA VAL A 104 6.21 -3.62 4.74
C VAL A 104 7.56 -4.20 5.14
N GLY A 105 8.60 -3.39 5.00
CA GLY A 105 9.96 -3.73 5.41
C GLY A 105 10.08 -3.69 6.93
N LYS A 106 10.44 -4.81 7.55
CA LYS A 106 10.67 -4.91 9.00
C LYS A 106 11.97 -5.62 9.30
N ILE A 107 12.76 -5.01 10.17
CA ILE A 107 14.01 -5.58 10.67
C ILE A 107 13.90 -5.87 12.16
N THR A 108 14.42 -7.02 12.58
CA THR A 108 14.52 -7.42 13.98
C THR A 108 16.01 -7.54 14.35
N PRO A 109 16.48 -6.88 15.42
CA PRO A 109 17.85 -7.04 15.90
C PRO A 109 18.08 -8.49 16.33
N LYS A 110 19.17 -9.09 15.84
CA LYS A 110 19.56 -10.46 16.15
C LYS A 110 20.73 -10.45 17.13
N SER A 111 20.76 -11.41 18.05
CA SER A 111 21.94 -11.64 18.88
C SER A 111 23.10 -12.10 18.02
N GLU A 112 24.31 -11.63 18.31
CA GLU A 112 25.53 -12.08 17.67
C GLU A 112 25.65 -13.61 17.82
N THR A 113 25.44 -14.34 16.73
CA THR A 113 25.59 -15.79 16.69
C THR A 113 27.03 -16.12 16.36
N GLU A 114 27.70 -16.93 17.18
CA GLU A 114 29.01 -17.48 16.82
C GLU A 114 28.85 -18.32 15.53
N LEU A 115 29.41 -17.80 14.44
CA LEU A 115 29.41 -18.46 13.13
C LEU A 115 30.36 -19.66 13.16
N ALA A 116 29.98 -20.74 12.47
CA ALA A 116 30.84 -21.90 12.34
C ALA A 116 32.17 -21.52 11.62
N PRO A 117 33.27 -22.25 11.84
CA PRO A 117 34.56 -21.96 11.18
C PRO A 117 34.45 -21.84 9.66
N GLU A 118 33.56 -22.59 9.03
CA GLU A 118 33.27 -22.59 7.60
C GLU A 118 32.61 -21.27 7.15
N GLU A 119 31.61 -20.78 7.88
CA GLU A 119 30.95 -19.50 7.61
C GLU A 119 31.89 -18.32 7.86
N ARG A 120 32.76 -18.42 8.88
CA ARG A 120 33.82 -17.43 9.13
C ARG A 120 34.80 -17.34 7.96
N LEU A 121 35.18 -18.48 7.38
CA LEU A 121 36.06 -18.52 6.22
C LEU A 121 35.38 -17.90 4.99
N LEU A 122 34.14 -18.29 4.71
CA LEU A 122 33.32 -17.73 3.63
C LEU A 122 33.23 -16.20 3.75
N ARG A 123 32.92 -15.72 4.94
CA ARG A 123 32.81 -14.28 5.22
C ARG A 123 34.14 -13.54 5.06
N ALA A 124 35.27 -14.17 5.41
CA ALA A 124 36.59 -13.60 5.20
C ALA A 124 36.98 -13.53 3.71
N ILE A 125 36.51 -14.46 2.89
CA ILE A 125 36.76 -14.48 1.44
C ILE A 125 35.88 -13.45 0.72
N PHE A 126 34.58 -13.37 1.06
CA PHE A 126 33.62 -12.48 0.38
C PHE A 126 33.55 -11.07 0.98
N GLY A 127 34.14 -10.85 2.16
CA GLY A 127 34.14 -9.54 2.84
C GLY A 127 32.75 -9.09 3.28
N GLU A 128 31.76 -10.00 3.32
CA GLU A 128 30.41 -9.68 3.76
C GLU A 128 30.42 -9.25 5.24
N LYS A 129 29.89 -8.07 5.52
CA LYS A 129 29.61 -7.66 6.89
C LYS A 129 28.40 -8.48 7.37
N ALA A 130 28.44 -9.00 8.59
CA ALA A 130 27.24 -9.58 9.18
C ALA A 130 26.25 -8.45 9.33
N ALA A 131 25.06 -8.68 8.80
CA ALA A 131 23.92 -7.92 9.21
C ALA A 131 23.58 -8.38 10.64
N ASP A 132 23.72 -7.46 11.60
CA ASP A 132 23.27 -7.66 12.99
C ASP A 132 21.73 -7.67 13.09
N VAL A 133 21.06 -7.46 11.95
CA VAL A 133 19.61 -7.41 11.81
C VAL A 133 19.12 -8.55 10.92
N LYS A 134 17.97 -9.12 11.29
CA LYS A 134 17.28 -10.14 10.53
C LYS A 134 16.05 -9.52 9.86
N ASP A 135 15.83 -9.88 8.60
CA ASP A 135 14.59 -9.57 7.90
C ASP A 135 13.40 -10.34 8.50
N THR A 136 12.38 -9.60 8.93
CA THR A 136 11.08 -10.08 9.42
C THR A 136 9.93 -9.33 8.76
N SER A 137 10.15 -8.88 7.52
CA SER A 137 9.22 -8.11 6.70
C SER A 137 7.93 -8.86 6.38
N LEU A 138 6.88 -8.08 6.10
CA LEU A 138 5.62 -8.59 5.59
C LEU A 138 5.71 -8.74 4.06
N THR A 139 5.59 -9.96 3.57
CA THR A 139 5.55 -10.28 2.14
C THR A 139 4.17 -10.74 1.69
N VAL A 140 3.88 -10.57 0.41
CA VAL A 140 2.64 -11.06 -0.19
C VAL A 140 2.61 -12.60 -0.16
N PRO A 141 1.55 -13.23 0.35
CA PRO A 141 1.41 -14.68 0.36
C PRO A 141 1.48 -15.30 -1.04
N SER A 142 1.96 -16.54 -1.10
CA SER A 142 1.99 -17.32 -2.33
C SER A 142 0.62 -17.42 -2.99
N GLY A 143 0.55 -17.14 -4.29
CA GLY A 143 -0.69 -17.23 -5.08
C GLY A 143 -1.61 -16.01 -5.00
N THR A 144 -1.26 -14.98 -4.24
CA THR A 144 -2.03 -13.73 -4.18
C THR A 144 -1.44 -12.70 -5.14
N TYR A 145 -2.30 -12.08 -5.94
CA TYR A 145 -1.95 -11.00 -6.86
C TYR A 145 -2.97 -9.90 -6.67
N GLY A 146 -2.53 -8.64 -6.74
CA GLY A 146 -3.47 -7.54 -6.57
C GLY A 146 -2.81 -6.18 -6.62
N ILE A 147 -3.62 -5.17 -6.32
CA ILE A 147 -3.22 -3.78 -6.24
C ILE A 147 -3.41 -3.32 -4.80
N VAL A 148 -2.41 -2.65 -4.24
CA VAL A 148 -2.53 -2.05 -2.91
C VAL A 148 -3.54 -0.90 -2.96
N MET A 149 -4.68 -1.08 -2.31
CA MET A 149 -5.77 -0.09 -2.32
C MET A 149 -5.62 0.99 -1.25
N ASP A 150 -5.19 0.61 -0.05
CA ASP A 150 -5.05 1.53 1.09
C ASP A 150 -3.93 1.05 2.02
N VAL A 151 -3.33 2.00 2.74
CA VAL A 151 -2.26 1.76 3.71
C VAL A 151 -2.54 2.59 4.95
N LYS A 152 -2.65 1.92 6.10
CA LYS A 152 -2.93 2.56 7.38
C LYS A 152 -1.78 2.36 8.35
N VAL A 153 -1.15 3.47 8.75
CA VAL A 153 -0.05 3.47 9.72
C VAL A 153 -0.58 3.93 11.08
N SER A 154 -0.36 3.12 12.11
CA SER A 154 -0.71 3.45 13.51
C SER A 154 0.55 3.44 14.36
N SER A 155 0.93 4.60 14.92
CA SER A 155 2.05 4.73 15.84
C SER A 155 1.56 4.86 17.28
N ARG A 156 2.08 4.03 18.19
CA ARG A 156 1.83 4.15 19.64
C ARG A 156 2.57 5.32 20.30
N HIS A 157 3.63 5.81 19.65
CA HIS A 157 4.22 7.08 20.03
C HIS A 157 3.33 8.18 19.47
N GLU A 158 2.80 9.05 20.35
CA GLU A 158 2.62 10.44 19.98
C GLU A 158 3.92 10.83 19.28
N VAL A 159 3.84 11.20 18.00
CA VAL A 159 4.96 11.84 17.35
C VAL A 159 5.29 13.01 18.28
N SER A 160 6.34 12.87 19.06
CA SER A 160 7.07 13.99 19.61
C SER A 160 7.64 14.67 18.39
N ARG A 161 6.77 15.36 17.63
CA ARG A 161 7.11 16.66 17.09
C ARG A 161 7.82 17.29 18.26
N GLU A 162 9.13 17.47 18.14
CA GLU A 162 9.92 18.23 19.10
C GLU A 162 8.98 19.33 19.56
N LYS A 163 8.56 19.30 20.83
CA LYS A 163 7.58 20.27 21.31
C LYS A 163 8.32 21.59 21.20
N LEU A 164 8.16 22.25 20.05
CA LEU A 164 8.62 23.59 19.81
C LEU A 164 8.17 24.34 21.04
N THR A 165 9.12 25.02 21.67
CA THR A 165 8.82 25.75 22.88
C THR A 165 7.62 26.66 22.57
N PRO A 166 6.72 26.95 23.53
CA PRO A 166 5.55 27.79 23.26
C PRO A 166 5.88 29.11 22.54
N SER A 167 7.12 29.58 22.70
CA SER A 167 7.71 30.72 22.00
C SER A 167 7.96 30.48 20.51
N GLU A 168 8.58 29.35 20.14
CA GLU A 168 8.91 29.02 18.74
C GLU A 168 7.64 28.74 17.93
N THR A 169 6.67 28.02 18.50
CA THR A 169 5.37 27.76 17.85
C THR A 169 4.63 29.06 17.57
N LYS A 170 4.67 30.03 18.50
CA LYS A 170 4.06 31.36 18.31
C LYS A 170 4.78 32.18 17.24
N ARG A 171 6.11 32.01 17.10
CA ARG A 171 6.91 32.69 16.06
C ARG A 171 6.62 32.13 14.67
N GLN A 172 6.55 30.80 14.54
CA GLN A 172 6.14 30.13 13.30
C GLN A 172 4.69 30.45 12.91
N LEU A 173 3.76 30.47 13.87
CA LEU A 173 2.37 30.86 13.59
C LEU A 173 2.30 32.29 13.06
N LYS A 174 3.07 33.22 13.62
CA LYS A 174 3.14 34.60 13.13
C LYS A 174 3.69 34.67 11.70
N SER A 175 4.79 33.98 11.40
CA SER A 175 5.35 33.98 10.04
C SER A 175 4.37 33.36 9.04
N ILE A 176 3.75 32.24 9.38
CA ILE A 176 2.74 31.58 8.54
C ILE A 176 1.53 32.51 8.31
N THR A 177 1.07 33.25 9.32
CA THR A 177 -0.05 34.20 9.15
C THR A 177 0.33 35.40 8.28
N GLU A 178 1.56 35.91 8.38
CA GLU A 178 2.02 36.98 7.49
C GLU A 178 2.17 36.52 6.05
N ASP A 179 2.76 35.34 5.84
CA ASP A 179 2.93 34.77 4.50
C ASP A 179 1.58 34.47 3.83
N ASN A 180 0.62 33.91 4.60
CA ASN A 180 -0.73 33.69 4.10
C ASN A 180 -1.45 35.01 3.80
N ARG A 181 -1.25 36.05 4.62
CA ARG A 181 -1.82 37.37 4.34
C ARG A 181 -1.26 37.95 3.04
N LYS A 182 0.05 37.93 2.85
CA LYS A 182 0.71 38.41 1.63
C LYS A 182 0.22 37.67 0.39
N LYS A 183 0.18 36.33 0.43
CA LYS A 183 -0.35 35.52 -0.68
C LYS A 183 -1.81 35.83 -0.98
N LYS A 184 -2.61 36.12 0.05
CA LYS A 184 -4.02 36.47 -0.12
C LYS A 184 -4.18 37.84 -0.77
N GLU A 185 -3.35 38.81 -0.38
CA GLU A 185 -3.30 40.15 -0.98
C GLU A 185 -2.87 40.07 -2.45
N GLU A 186 -1.81 39.33 -2.77
CA GLU A 186 -1.39 39.06 -4.16
C GLU A 186 -2.49 38.39 -4.98
N LEU A 187 -3.18 37.38 -4.43
CA LEU A 187 -4.29 36.72 -5.12
C LEU A 187 -5.46 37.68 -5.38
N THR A 188 -5.77 38.55 -4.41
CA THR A 188 -6.83 39.55 -4.59
C THR A 188 -6.45 40.56 -5.66
N GLU A 189 -5.19 40.99 -5.71
CA GLU A 189 -4.69 41.93 -6.71
C GLU A 189 -4.76 41.33 -8.11
N GLN A 190 -4.26 40.09 -8.29
CA GLN A 190 -4.39 39.33 -9.53
C GLN A 190 -5.85 39.13 -9.97
N LEU A 191 -6.76 38.90 -9.02
CA LEU A 191 -8.19 38.77 -9.31
C LEU A 191 -8.78 40.10 -9.77
N THR A 192 -8.45 41.22 -9.12
CA THR A 192 -8.90 42.55 -9.54
C THR A 192 -8.36 42.93 -10.91
N ASP A 193 -7.10 42.62 -11.23
CA ASP A 193 -6.53 42.88 -12.55
C ASP A 193 -7.21 42.05 -13.63
N SER A 194 -7.45 40.76 -13.35
CA SER A 194 -8.18 39.87 -14.26
C SER A 194 -9.62 40.35 -14.49
N LEU A 195 -10.31 40.77 -13.42
CA LEU A 195 -11.67 41.33 -13.51
C LEU A 195 -11.70 42.68 -14.23
N SER A 196 -10.69 43.53 -14.01
CA SER A 196 -10.50 44.80 -14.71
C SER A 196 -10.38 44.59 -16.21
N ASN A 197 -9.52 43.65 -16.64
CA ASN A 197 -9.33 43.34 -18.06
C ASN A 197 -10.64 42.83 -18.70
N ILE A 198 -11.36 41.94 -18.01
CA ILE A 198 -12.67 41.42 -18.48
C ILE A 198 -13.74 42.53 -18.55
N LEU A 199 -13.76 43.48 -17.60
CA LEU A 199 -14.73 44.57 -17.55
C LEU A 199 -14.44 45.71 -18.54
N LEU A 200 -13.16 45.94 -18.87
CA LEU A 200 -12.73 47.00 -19.79
C LEU A 200 -12.63 46.54 -21.25
N GLY A 201 -12.75 45.23 -21.52
CA GLY A 201 -13.00 44.71 -22.86
C GLY A 201 -11.78 44.68 -23.77
N GLU A 202 -10.62 44.24 -23.25
CA GLU A 202 -9.58 43.59 -24.06
C GLU A 202 -9.58 42.07 -23.82
#